data_AF-A0A4U6QMG8-F1
#
_entry.id   AF-A0A4U6QMG8-F1
#
_cell.length_a   1.000
_cell.length_b   1.000
_cell.length_c   1.000
_cell.angle_alpha   90.00
_cell.angle_beta   90.00
_cell.angle_gamma   90.00
#
_symmetry.space_group_name_H-M   'P 1'
#
loop_
_entity.id
_entity.type
_entity.pdbx_description
1 polymer ?
#
loop_
_entity_poly.entity_id
_entity_poly.type
_entity_poly.pdbx_seq_one_letter_code
_entity_poly.pdbx_strand_id
1 'polypeptide(L)' 'MTTPLSQDDKPREQRARRAAARQGLRLTRSRTRNERAYDFGQYFLSDSHNWLQSSEYGMNLDEVEEYLAAE' A
#
# COMPACT_ATOMS: atom_id res chain seq x y z
N MET A 1 -1.90 -5.65 14.90
CA MET A 1 -3.36 -5.46 14.89
C MET A 1 -3.77 -5.40 13.42
N THR A 2 -4.48 -6.41 12.90
CA THR A 2 -4.93 -6.42 11.50
C THR A 2 -6.24 -5.64 11.43
N THR A 3 -6.17 -4.41 10.92
CA THR A 3 -7.34 -3.52 10.77
C THR A 3 -8.26 -4.07 9.68
N PRO A 4 -9.54 -4.37 9.96
CA PRO A 4 -10.48 -4.77 8.92
C PRO A 4 -10.71 -3.60 7.96
N LEU A 5 -10.55 -3.85 6.66
CA LEU A 5 -10.76 -2.81 5.64
C LEU A 5 -12.22 -2.35 5.63
N SER A 6 -12.44 -1.12 6.09
CA SER A 6 -13.76 -0.49 6.11
C SER A 6 -14.14 0.00 4.71
N GLN A 7 -15.44 0.18 4.45
CA GLN A 7 -15.96 0.63 3.15
C GLN A 7 -15.31 1.95 2.66
N ASP A 8 -14.77 2.75 3.57
CA ASP A 8 -14.05 4.02 3.34
C ASP A 8 -12.61 3.87 2.80
N ASP A 9 -12.05 2.66 2.74
CA ASP A 9 -10.65 2.48 2.29
C ASP A 9 -10.49 2.52 0.77
N LYS A 10 -11.57 2.29 -0.01
CA LYS A 10 -11.48 2.33 -1.48
C LYS A 10 -11.15 3.72 -2.03
N PRO A 11 -11.83 4.81 -1.61
CA PRO A 11 -11.45 6.16 -2.01
C PRO A 11 -10.03 6.53 -1.57
N ARG A 12 -9.63 6.13 -0.35
CA ARG A 12 -8.28 6.35 0.19
C ARG A 12 -7.22 5.65 -0.63
N GLU A 13 -7.40 4.37 -0.91
CA GLU A 13 -6.52 3.56 -1.77
C GLU A 13 -6.38 4.22 -3.15
N GLN A 14 -7.46 4.72 -3.74
CA GLN A 14 -7.37 5.38 -5.04
C GLN A 14 -6.63 6.72 -4.98
N ARG A 15 -6.71 7.47 -3.88
CA ARG A 15 -5.90 8.68 -3.67
C ARG A 15 -4.42 8.32 -3.51
N ALA A 16 -4.10 7.31 -2.70
CA ALA A 16 -2.75 6.82 -2.50
C ALA A 16 -2.13 6.33 -3.82
N ARG A 17 -2.87 5.59 -4.65
CA ARG A 17 -2.42 5.17 -5.99
C ARG A 17 -2.07 6.36 -6.89
N ARG A 18 -2.86 7.44 -6.85
CA ARG A 18 -2.59 8.66 -7.62
C ARG A 18 -1.38 9.43 -7.08
N ALA A 19 -1.22 9.49 -5.76
CA ALA A 19 -0.06 10.11 -5.13
C ALA A 19 1.23 9.35 -5.50
N ALA A 20 1.25 8.03 -5.35
CA ALA A 20 2.35 7.18 -5.78
C ALA A 20 2.69 7.39 -7.27
N ALA A 21 1.69 7.39 -8.15
CA ALA A 21 1.91 7.58 -9.59
C ALA A 21 2.53 8.94 -9.92
N ARG A 22 2.24 10.00 -9.15
CA ARG A 22 2.88 11.33 -9.33
C ARG A 22 4.36 11.34 -8.97
N GLN A 23 4.77 10.48 -8.03
CA GLN A 23 6.16 10.29 -7.61
C GLN A 23 6.87 9.19 -8.43
N GLY A 24 6.25 8.67 -9.50
CA GLY A 24 6.83 7.58 -10.30
C GLY A 24 6.80 6.20 -9.62
N LEU A 25 6.00 6.07 -8.55
CA LEU A 25 5.82 4.84 -7.80
C LEU A 25 4.52 4.13 -8.19
N ARG A 26 4.48 2.82 -7.92
CA ARG A 26 3.33 1.95 -8.14
C ARG A 26 2.90 1.32 -6.83
N LEU A 27 1.67 1.65 -6.43
CA LEU A 27 1.02 1.03 -5.27
C LEU A 27 0.31 -0.27 -5.67
N THR A 28 0.70 -1.39 -5.07
CA THR A 28 0.13 -2.72 -5.29
C THR A 28 -0.35 -3.30 -3.97
N ARG A 29 -1.60 -3.78 -3.94
CA ARG A 29 -2.15 -4.46 -2.77
C ARG A 29 -1.85 -5.96 -2.81
N SER A 30 -1.56 -6.57 -1.67
CA SER A 30 -1.45 -8.03 -1.56
C SER A 30 -2.73 -8.68 -2.09
N ARG A 31 -2.55 -9.71 -2.93
CA ARG A 31 -3.65 -10.50 -3.51
C ARG A 31 -4.05 -11.67 -2.61
N THR A 32 -3.33 -11.89 -1.52
CA THR A 32 -3.53 -13.01 -0.61
C THR A 32 -4.89 -12.92 0.05
N ARG A 33 -5.72 -13.96 -0.11
CA ARG A 33 -7.02 -14.10 0.57
C ARG A 33 -6.91 -14.83 1.91
N ASN A 34 -5.71 -15.31 2.25
CA ASN A 34 -5.44 -15.96 3.50
C ASN A 34 -5.28 -14.91 4.59
N GLU A 35 -6.30 -14.77 5.44
CA GLU A 35 -6.32 -13.83 6.57
C GLU A 35 -5.20 -14.09 7.59
N ARG A 36 -4.58 -15.28 7.58
CA ARG A 36 -3.45 -15.65 8.45
C ARG A 36 -2.09 -15.32 7.84
N ALA A 37 -2.04 -14.87 6.60
CA ALA A 37 -0.78 -14.48 5.98
C ALA A 37 -0.33 -13.12 6.52
N TYR A 38 0.97 -12.96 6.76
CA TYR A 38 1.54 -11.74 7.33
C TYR A 38 1.34 -10.51 6.43
N ASP A 39 1.18 -10.73 5.12
CA ASP A 39 0.96 -9.71 4.10
C ASP A 39 -0.54 -9.46 3.80
N PHE A 40 -1.46 -10.12 4.52
CA PHE A 40 -2.88 -9.97 4.27
C PHE A 40 -3.34 -8.52 4.47
N GLY A 41 -3.86 -7.93 3.39
CA GLY A 41 -4.33 -6.53 3.40
C GLY A 41 -3.22 -5.49 3.32
N GLN A 42 -1.95 -5.90 3.20
CA GLN A 42 -0.82 -4.99 3.07
C GLN A 42 -0.68 -4.44 1.64
N TYR A 43 0.00 -3.31 1.55
CA TYR A 43 0.30 -2.57 0.35
C TYR A 43 1.81 -2.48 0.15
N PHE A 44 2.21 -2.51 -1.12
CA PHE A 44 3.59 -2.48 -1.55
C PHE A 44 3.78 -1.32 -2.50
N LEU A 45 4.83 -0.54 -2.28
CA LEU A 45 5.26 0.52 -3.18
C LEU A 45 6.48 0.02 -3.95
N SER A 46 6.41 0.08 -5.28
CA SER A 46 7.56 -0.20 -6.13
C SER A 46 7.83 0.93 -7.11
N ASP A 47 9.10 1.11 -7.48
CA ASP A 47 9.49 2.10 -8.49
C ASP A 47 9.33 1.56 -9.93
N SER A 48 9.77 2.34 -10.91
CA SER A 48 9.76 1.93 -12.33
C SER A 48 10.69 0.76 -12.65
N HIS A 49 11.71 0.50 -11.83
CA HIS A 49 12.61 -0.66 -11.92
C HIS A 49 12.10 -1.87 -11.14
N ASN A 50 10.89 -1.78 -10.58
CA ASN A 50 10.26 -2.80 -9.75
C ASN A 50 11.04 -3.09 -8.44
N TRP A 51 11.78 -2.10 -7.94
CA TRP A 51 12.40 -2.13 -6.62
C TRP A 51 11.41 -1.72 -5.56
N LEU A 52 11.37 -2.49 -4.48
CA LEU A 52 10.47 -2.24 -3.37
C LEU A 52 10.96 -1.04 -2.57
N GLN A 53 10.12 -0.02 -2.48
CA GLN A 53 10.31 1.15 -1.62
C GLN A 53 9.59 1.00 -0.28
N SER A 54 8.71 -0.01 -0.17
CA SER A 54 8.10 -0.41 1.09
C SER A 54 8.93 -1.43 1.85
N SER A 55 8.55 -1.68 3.12
CA SER A 55 9.00 -2.86 3.87
C SER A 55 8.72 -4.15 3.10
N GLU A 56 9.58 -5.16 3.27
CA GLU A 56 9.43 -6.51 2.69
C GLU A 56 8.13 -7.20 3.13
N TYR A 57 7.59 -6.83 4.30
CA TYR A 57 6.32 -7.33 4.83
C TYR A 57 5.10 -6.52 4.35
N GLY A 58 5.33 -5.45 3.58
CA GLY A 58 4.31 -4.52 3.12
C GLY A 58 3.86 -3.54 4.22
N MET A 59 3.24 -2.44 3.81
CA MET A 59 2.73 -1.38 4.66
C MET A 59 1.20 -1.43 4.73
N ASN A 60 0.61 -0.93 5.82
CA ASN A 60 -0.81 -0.63 5.85
C ASN A 60 -1.11 0.66 5.05
N LEU A 61 -2.39 0.99 4.87
CA LEU A 61 -2.78 2.15 4.06
C LEU A 61 -2.37 3.48 4.69
N ASP A 62 -2.39 3.59 6.02
CA ASP A 62 -1.98 4.80 6.73
C ASP A 62 -0.47 5.06 6.56
N GLU A 63 0.35 4.01 6.69
CA GLU A 63 1.81 4.06 6.46
C GLU A 63 2.14 4.46 5.02
N VAL A 64 1.38 3.96 4.04
CA VAL A 64 1.53 4.37 2.63
C VAL A 64 1.19 5.85 2.46
N GLU A 65 0.09 6.31 3.05
CA GLU A 65 -0.30 7.73 2.97
C GLU A 65 0.72 8.64 3.63
N GLU A 66 1.31 8.22 4.76
CA GLU A 66 2.39 8.94 5.45
C GLU A 66 3.66 8.99 4.62
N TYR A 67 4.11 7.86 4.07
CA TYR A 67 5.28 7.80 3.19
C TYR A 67 5.13 8.73 1.97
N LEU A 68 3.98 8.68 1.32
CA LEU A 68 3.69 9.51 0.14
C LEU A 68 3.50 10.99 0.47
N ALA A 69 3.27 11.36 1.73
CA ALA A 69 3.17 12.74 2.19
C ALA A 69 4.52 13.32 2.65
N ALA A 70 5.47 12.47 3.01
CA ALA A 70 6.79 12.87 3.50
C ALA A 70 7.82 13.18 2.39
N GLU A 71 7.53 12.79 1.14
CA GLU A 71 8.32 13.07 -0.09
C GLU A 71 7.68 14.16 -0.96
#